data_AF-A0A0D8L3Z5-F1
#
_entry.id   AF-A0A0D8L3Z5-F1
#
_cell.length_a   1.000
_cell.length_b   1.000
_cell.length_c   1.000
_cell.angle_alpha   90.00
_cell.angle_beta   90.00
_cell.angle_gamma   90.00
#
_symmetry.space_group_name_H-M   'P 1'
#
loop_
_entity.id
_entity.type
_entity.pdbx_description
1 polymer ?
#
loop_
_entity_poly.entity_id
_entity_poly.type
_entity_poly.pdbx_seq_one_letter_code
_entity_poly.pdbx_strand_id
1 'polypeptide(L)'
;MASASSAPAQQVIAKFGGTSVANYDAMQKSAGVVLQTPGVALVVLSASAGITNALIELAQGCPRAQREKCLKQIRDTQYEILSRLPENAVVQNEIDRLLGNITTLSDAAALATSSALVDEIVSHGEIMSTLLFTEVLREQGAQTQWFDVREVLKQIRDTQYEILSRLPEN
;
A
#
# COMPACT_ATOMS: atom_id res chain seq x y z
N MET A 1 -28.88 -41.32 9.10
CA MET A 1 -28.34 -40.02 9.57
C MET A 1 -27.58 -39.40 8.43
N ALA A 2 -28.16 -38.41 7.75
CA ALA A 2 -27.54 -37.76 6.61
C ALA A 2 -26.47 -36.77 7.11
N SER A 3 -25.22 -36.96 6.68
CA SER A 3 -24.13 -36.01 6.90
C SER A 3 -24.40 -34.75 6.08
N ALA A 4 -24.66 -33.63 6.74
CA ALA A 4 -24.64 -32.34 6.09
C ALA A 4 -23.19 -32.03 5.67
N SER A 5 -22.90 -32.17 4.38
CA SER A 5 -21.72 -31.58 3.77
C SER A 5 -21.91 -30.07 3.78
N SER A 6 -21.23 -29.37 4.69
CA SER A 6 -21.20 -27.90 4.66
C SER A 6 -20.31 -27.49 3.48
N ALA A 7 -20.90 -26.85 2.47
CA ALA A 7 -20.14 -26.16 1.44
C ALA A 7 -19.09 -25.24 2.10
N PRO A 8 -17.85 -25.16 1.57
CA PRO A 8 -16.85 -24.27 2.15
C PRO A 8 -17.42 -22.84 2.19
N ALA A 9 -17.28 -22.18 3.34
CA ALA A 9 -17.74 -20.81 3.50
C ALA A 9 -17.10 -19.94 2.40
N GLN A 10 -17.93 -19.20 1.66
CA GLN A 10 -17.45 -18.35 0.57
C GLN A 10 -16.55 -17.26 1.14
N GLN A 11 -15.26 -17.31 0.79
CA GLN A 11 -14.28 -16.30 1.17
C GLN A 11 -14.34 -15.13 0.19
N VAL A 12 -14.48 -13.93 0.73
CA VAL A 12 -14.56 -12.68 -0.03
C VAL A 12 -13.24 -11.93 0.10
N ILE A 13 -12.74 -11.44 -1.02
CA ILE A 13 -11.61 -10.51 -1.09
C ILE A 13 -12.19 -9.12 -1.38
N ALA A 14 -12.03 -8.18 -0.46
CA ALA A 14 -12.45 -6.80 -0.65
C ALA A 14 -11.26 -5.96 -1.14
N LYS A 15 -11.44 -5.18 -2.22
CA LYS A 15 -10.41 -4.28 -2.73
C LYS A 15 -10.89 -2.83 -2.70
N PHE A 16 -10.08 -1.94 -2.13
CA PHE A 16 -10.37 -0.51 -2.07
C PHE A 16 -9.34 0.30 -2.85
N GLY A 17 -9.80 1.30 -3.61
CA GLY A 17 -8.95 2.23 -4.36
C GLY A 17 -8.50 3.41 -3.51
N GLY A 18 -7.60 4.25 -4.04
CA GLY A 18 -6.99 5.33 -3.26
C GLY A 18 -7.96 6.37 -2.72
N THR A 19 -9.08 6.62 -3.39
CA THR A 19 -10.14 7.52 -2.88
C THR A 19 -10.89 6.94 -1.68
N SER A 20 -11.04 5.61 -1.63
CA SER A 20 -11.66 4.89 -0.52
C SER A 20 -10.77 4.84 0.73
N VAL A 21 -9.49 5.17 0.60
CA VAL A 21 -8.51 5.23 1.71
C VAL A 21 -7.76 6.55 1.72
N ALA A 22 -8.36 7.63 1.21
CA ALA A 22 -7.70 8.92 1.04
C ALA A 22 -7.39 9.62 2.37
N ASN A 23 -8.25 9.45 3.36
CA ASN A 23 -8.15 10.03 4.69
C ASN A 23 -8.90 9.15 5.70
N TYR A 24 -8.89 9.54 6.98
CA TYR A 24 -9.50 8.76 8.06
C TYR A 24 -10.99 8.49 7.83
N ASP A 25 -11.77 9.50 7.43
CA ASP A 25 -13.22 9.32 7.23
C ASP A 25 -13.53 8.37 6.05
N ALA A 26 -12.72 8.41 4.99
CA ALA A 26 -12.83 7.46 3.89
C ALA A 26 -12.48 6.03 4.34
N MET A 27 -11.42 5.88 5.14
CA MET A 27 -11.03 4.59 5.71
C MET A 27 -12.12 4.03 6.63
N GLN A 28 -12.73 4.86 7.50
CA GLN A 28 -13.83 4.41 8.36
C GLN A 28 -15.02 3.90 7.55
N LYS A 29 -15.41 4.59 6.47
CA LYS A 29 -16.48 4.13 5.56
C LYS A 29 -16.14 2.79 4.92
N SER A 30 -14.91 2.65 4.43
CA SER A 30 -14.43 1.40 3.82
C SER A 30 -14.37 0.25 4.83
N ALA A 31 -13.94 0.51 6.06
CA ALA A 31 -13.96 -0.47 7.15
C ALA A 31 -15.38 -0.89 7.51
N GLY A 32 -16.35 0.05 7.52
CA GLY A 32 -17.76 -0.27 7.68
C GLY A 32 -18.28 -1.23 6.61
N VAL A 33 -17.90 -1.03 5.34
CA VAL A 33 -18.24 -1.96 4.24
C VAL A 33 -17.65 -3.35 4.49
N VAL A 34 -16.38 -3.43 4.93
CA VAL A 34 -15.73 -4.71 5.27
C VAL A 34 -16.50 -5.44 6.37
N LEU A 35 -16.81 -4.75 7.47
CA LEU A 35 -17.46 -5.35 8.64
C LEU A 35 -18.91 -5.77 8.39
N GLN A 36 -19.60 -5.09 7.48
CA GLN A 36 -20.98 -5.42 7.09
C GLN A 36 -21.06 -6.49 6.01
N THR A 37 -19.94 -6.87 5.38
CA THR A 37 -19.91 -7.87 4.31
C THR A 37 -19.53 -9.24 4.89
N PRO A 38 -20.45 -10.22 4.91
CA PRO A 38 -20.14 -11.55 5.43
C PRO A 38 -19.05 -12.24 4.59
N GLY A 39 -18.12 -12.91 5.27
CA GLY A 39 -17.12 -13.75 4.62
C GLY A 39 -15.89 -13.01 4.09
N VAL A 40 -15.73 -11.70 4.33
CA VAL A 40 -14.48 -10.99 3.98
C VAL A 40 -13.32 -11.58 4.77
N ALA A 41 -12.40 -12.22 4.06
CA ALA A 41 -11.22 -12.89 4.62
C ALA A 41 -9.92 -12.14 4.30
N LEU A 42 -9.93 -11.28 3.28
CA LEU A 42 -8.76 -10.50 2.85
C LEU A 42 -9.21 -9.12 2.37
N VAL A 43 -8.49 -8.09 2.79
CA VAL A 43 -8.64 -6.72 2.29
C VAL A 43 -7.37 -6.30 1.56
N VAL A 44 -7.52 -5.81 0.34
CA VAL A 44 -6.42 -5.33 -0.51
C VAL A 44 -6.61 -3.83 -0.74
N LEU A 45 -5.58 -3.03 -0.50
CA LEU A 45 -5.65 -1.58 -0.62
C LEU A 45 -4.66 -1.08 -1.66
N SER A 46 -5.03 0.01 -2.33
CA SER A 46 -4.07 0.90 -2.99
C SER A 46 -3.50 1.91 -1.98
N ALA A 47 -2.46 2.65 -2.37
CA ALA A 47 -2.05 3.84 -1.63
C ALA A 47 -3.19 4.87 -1.52
N SER A 48 -3.15 5.73 -0.49
CA SER A 48 -4.08 6.86 -0.35
C SER A 48 -4.03 7.80 -1.56
N ALA A 49 -5.17 8.42 -1.88
CA ALA A 49 -5.31 9.29 -3.04
C ALA A 49 -4.19 10.35 -3.11
N GLY A 50 -3.53 10.46 -4.28
CA GLY A 50 -2.44 11.41 -4.51
C GLY A 50 -1.06 10.96 -4.02
N ILE A 51 -0.96 9.94 -3.16
CA ILE A 51 0.32 9.47 -2.63
C ILE A 51 1.18 8.80 -3.70
N THR A 52 0.60 7.92 -4.53
CA THR A 52 1.34 7.27 -5.63
C THR A 52 1.97 8.30 -6.58
N ASN A 53 1.24 9.35 -6.93
CA ASN A 53 1.76 10.38 -7.84
C ASN A 53 2.93 11.15 -7.20
N ALA A 54 2.83 11.50 -5.91
CA ALA A 54 3.91 12.15 -5.19
C ALA A 54 5.16 11.24 -5.08
N LEU A 55 4.96 9.94 -4.84
CA LEU A 55 6.06 8.96 -4.78
C LEU A 55 6.73 8.75 -6.15
N ILE A 56 5.96 8.69 -7.24
CA ILE A 56 6.51 8.62 -8.61
C ILE A 56 7.35 9.86 -8.90
N GLU A 57 6.87 11.05 -8.53
CA GLU A 57 7.60 12.30 -8.73
C GLU A 57 8.93 12.34 -7.96
N LEU A 58 8.95 11.81 -6.73
CA LEU A 58 10.19 11.62 -5.97
C LEU A 58 11.14 10.63 -6.66
N ALA A 59 10.61 9.50 -7.12
CA ALA A 59 11.40 8.44 -7.73
C ALA A 59 12.00 8.80 -9.09
N GLN A 60 11.43 9.80 -9.77
CA GLN A 60 11.94 10.34 -11.03
C GLN A 60 13.08 11.36 -10.82
N GLY A 61 13.48 11.65 -9.58
CA GLY A 61 14.61 12.53 -9.29
C GLY A 61 14.27 14.01 -9.44
N CYS A 62 13.22 14.49 -8.76
CA CYS A 62 12.76 15.87 -8.88
C CYS A 62 13.67 16.91 -8.16
N PRO A 63 13.60 18.20 -8.57
CA PRO A 63 14.35 19.27 -7.93
C PRO A 63 14.03 19.41 -6.43
N ARG A 64 14.98 19.93 -5.64
CA ARG A 64 14.89 19.99 -4.17
C ARG A 64 13.57 20.59 -3.65
N ALA A 65 13.15 21.74 -4.18
CA ALA A 65 11.91 22.40 -3.73
C ALA A 65 10.66 21.52 -3.96
N GLN A 66 10.62 20.80 -5.08
CA GLN A 66 9.52 19.90 -5.40
C GLN A 66 9.58 18.64 -4.52
N ARG A 67 10.77 18.09 -4.29
CA ARG A 67 10.99 16.96 -3.38
C ARG A 67 10.48 17.27 -1.97
N GLU A 68 10.85 18.42 -1.41
CA GLU A 68 10.38 18.87 -0.10
C GLU A 68 8.85 18.98 -0.04
N LYS A 69 8.21 19.47 -1.11
CA LYS A 69 6.75 19.54 -1.24
C LYS A 69 6.10 18.14 -1.26
N CYS A 70 6.62 17.22 -2.08
CA CYS A 70 6.10 15.85 -2.16
C CYS A 70 6.26 15.11 -0.83
N LEU A 71 7.43 15.21 -0.19
CA LEU A 71 7.68 14.61 1.13
C LEU A 71 6.74 15.18 2.21
N LYS A 72 6.51 16.50 2.18
CA LYS A 72 5.56 17.13 3.09
C LYS A 72 4.14 16.62 2.86
N GLN A 73 3.68 16.57 1.61
CA GLN A 73 2.36 16.06 1.27
C GLN A 73 2.17 14.62 1.77
N ILE A 74 3.14 13.73 1.51
CA ILE A 74 3.05 12.33 1.93
C ILE A 74 2.96 12.23 3.46
N ARG A 75 3.82 12.97 4.18
CA ARG A 75 3.82 13.03 5.65
C ARG A 75 2.49 13.55 6.19
N ASP A 76 2.03 14.70 5.69
CA ASP A 76 0.80 15.34 6.18
C ASP A 76 -0.40 14.38 6.04
N THR A 77 -0.53 13.68 4.91
CA THR A 77 -1.62 12.70 4.70
C THR A 77 -1.57 11.55 5.72
N GLN A 78 -0.38 11.00 6.01
CA GLN A 78 -0.28 9.90 6.98
C GLN A 78 -0.58 10.39 8.40
N TYR A 79 -0.06 11.56 8.75
CA TYR A 79 -0.24 12.14 10.08
C TYR A 79 -1.66 12.65 10.33
N GLU A 80 -2.37 13.11 9.30
CA GLU A 80 -3.80 13.42 9.40
C GLU A 80 -4.59 12.18 9.84
N ILE A 81 -4.29 11.01 9.27
CA ILE A 81 -4.95 9.75 9.63
C ILE A 81 -4.50 9.28 11.03
N LEU A 82 -3.20 9.24 11.29
CA LEU A 82 -2.65 8.84 12.60
C LEU A 82 -3.21 9.67 13.76
N SER A 83 -3.36 10.99 13.56
CA SER A 83 -3.84 11.89 14.62
C SER A 83 -5.28 11.61 15.07
N ARG A 84 -6.04 10.85 14.27
CA ARG A 84 -7.44 10.50 14.55
C ARG A 84 -7.60 9.06 15.04
N LEU A 85 -6.53 8.27 15.03
CA LEU A 85 -6.51 6.91 15.56
C LEU A 85 -6.16 6.92 17.05
N PRO A 86 -6.52 5.86 17.80
CA PRO A 86 -6.00 5.64 19.14
C PRO A 86 -4.47 5.59 19.13
N GLU A 87 -3.84 6.08 20.19
CA GLU A 87 -2.39 6.13 20.29
C GLU A 87 -1.77 4.73 20.17
N ASN A 88 -0.94 4.55 19.14
CA ASN A 88 -0.19 3.32 18.90
C ASN A 88 1.23 3.66 18.47
N ALA A 89 2.14 3.72 19.45
CA ALA A 89 3.54 4.06 19.23
C ALA A 89 4.25 3.12 18.23
N VAL A 90 3.83 1.85 18.14
CA VAL A 90 4.43 0.89 17.21
C VAL A 90 4.12 1.29 15.77
N VAL A 91 2.84 1.59 15.47
CA VAL A 91 2.43 2.00 14.13
C VAL A 91 2.98 3.38 13.77
N GLN A 92 2.98 4.31 14.74
CA GLN A 92 3.58 5.63 14.52
C GLN A 92 5.07 5.53 14.17
N ASN A 93 5.85 4.77 14.95
CA ASN A 93 7.29 4.57 14.68
C ASN A 93 7.52 3.91 13.33
N GLU A 94 6.65 2.98 12.92
CA GLU A 94 6.77 2.34 11.62
C GLU A 94 6.46 3.30 10.46
N ILE A 95 5.44 4.15 10.58
CA ILE A 95 5.17 5.21 9.61
C ILE A 95 6.36 6.18 9.52
N ASP A 96 6.95 6.58 10.65
CA ASP A 96 8.13 7.44 10.65
C ASP A 96 9.34 6.78 9.98
N ARG A 97 9.55 5.49 10.22
CA ARG A 97 10.59 4.70 9.56
C ARG A 97 10.38 4.67 8.04
N LEU A 98 9.15 4.44 7.58
CA LEU A 98 8.81 4.45 6.15
C LEU A 98 9.02 5.83 5.51
N LEU A 99 8.61 6.91 6.19
CA LEU A 99 8.85 8.29 5.74
C LEU A 99 10.35 8.63 5.66
N GLY A 100 11.14 8.16 6.61
CA GLY A 100 12.60 8.29 6.60
C GLY A 100 13.25 7.55 5.44
N ASN A 101 12.77 6.34 5.14
CA ASN A 101 13.21 5.56 3.98
C ASN A 101 12.88 6.27 2.67
N ILE A 102 11.63 6.74 2.49
CA ILE A 102 11.22 7.50 1.30
C ILE A 102 12.14 8.71 1.11
N THR A 103 12.47 9.43 2.19
CA THR A 103 13.37 10.59 2.14
C THR A 103 14.74 10.17 1.60
N THR A 104 15.37 9.17 2.21
CA THR A 104 16.68 8.65 1.79
C THR A 104 16.68 8.17 0.33
N LEU A 105 15.65 7.41 -0.07
CA LEU A 105 15.53 6.90 -1.43
C LEU A 105 15.28 8.03 -2.44
N SER A 106 14.53 9.06 -2.08
CA SER A 106 14.31 10.23 -2.94
C SER A 106 15.59 11.05 -3.15
N ASP A 107 16.48 11.10 -2.16
CA ASP A 107 17.79 11.73 -2.30
C ASP A 107 18.68 10.93 -3.26
N ALA A 108 18.65 9.60 -3.17
CA ALA A 108 19.33 8.72 -4.12
C ALA A 108 18.78 8.86 -5.55
N ALA A 109 17.45 8.93 -5.70
CA ALA A 109 16.77 9.12 -6.98
C ALA A 109 17.16 10.43 -7.67
N ALA A 110 17.46 11.48 -6.90
CA ALA A 110 17.94 12.75 -7.44
C ALA A 110 19.34 12.66 -8.06
N LEU A 111 20.11 11.61 -7.77
CA LEU A 111 21.43 11.34 -8.35
C LEU A 111 21.33 10.37 -9.53
N ALA A 112 20.58 9.28 -9.35
CA ALA A 112 20.36 8.26 -10.37
C ALA A 112 19.05 7.53 -10.13
N THR A 113 18.29 7.29 -11.20
CA THR A 113 17.01 6.57 -11.15
C THR A 113 17.15 5.18 -11.78
N SER A 114 16.32 4.25 -11.33
CA SER A 114 16.17 2.92 -11.94
C SER A 114 14.74 2.44 -11.73
N SER A 115 14.26 1.49 -12.55
CA SER A 115 12.94 0.89 -12.36
C SER A 115 12.81 0.24 -10.98
N ALA A 116 13.85 -0.44 -10.50
CA ALA A 116 13.86 -1.04 -9.17
C ALA A 116 13.73 0.01 -8.04
N LEU A 117 14.38 1.17 -8.19
CA LEU A 117 14.25 2.26 -7.23
C LEU A 117 12.85 2.89 -7.26
N VAL A 118 12.25 3.02 -8.45
CA VAL A 118 10.87 3.48 -8.62
C VAL A 118 9.90 2.53 -7.92
N ASP A 119 10.00 1.23 -8.18
CA ASP A 119 9.14 0.23 -7.56
C ASP A 119 9.28 0.25 -6.02
N GLU A 120 10.51 0.35 -5.51
CA GLU A 120 10.76 0.43 -4.07
C GLU A 120 10.10 1.67 -3.45
N ILE A 121 10.34 2.87 -4.00
CA ILE A 121 9.76 4.11 -3.48
C ILE A 121 8.23 4.08 -3.54
N VAL A 122 7.67 3.68 -4.70
CA VAL A 122 6.22 3.72 -4.92
C VAL A 122 5.49 2.73 -4.02
N SER A 123 6.06 1.54 -3.76
CA SER A 123 5.44 0.52 -2.90
C SER A 123 5.18 0.97 -1.47
N HIS A 124 5.90 1.99 -0.97
CA HIS A 124 5.67 2.53 0.37
C HIS A 124 4.26 3.11 0.53
N GLY A 125 3.64 3.56 -0.57
CA GLY A 125 2.27 4.08 -0.55
C GLY A 125 1.25 3.04 -0.08
N GLU A 126 1.28 1.82 -0.63
CA GLU A 126 0.42 0.72 -0.20
C GLU A 126 0.76 0.22 1.22
N ILE A 127 2.05 0.19 1.58
CA ILE A 127 2.48 -0.25 2.91
C ILE A 127 1.91 0.68 3.98
N MET A 128 2.04 2.01 3.80
CA MET A 128 1.49 2.98 4.75
C MET A 128 -0.04 2.89 4.84
N SER A 129 -0.76 2.82 3.71
CA SER A 129 -2.22 2.77 3.73
C SER A 129 -2.75 1.50 4.38
N THR A 130 -2.11 0.35 4.17
CA THR A 130 -2.49 -0.94 4.78
C THR A 130 -2.19 -1.00 6.28
N LEU A 131 -1.08 -0.43 6.74
CA LEU A 131 -0.79 -0.31 8.17
C LEU A 131 -1.86 0.53 8.88
N LEU A 132 -2.16 1.72 8.35
CA LEU A 132 -3.15 2.62 8.93
C LEU A 132 -4.56 2.02 8.90
N PHE A 133 -4.96 1.39 7.80
CA PHE A 133 -6.27 0.76 7.69
C PHE A 133 -6.45 -0.43 8.64
N THR A 134 -5.36 -1.14 8.95
CA THR A 134 -5.38 -2.22 9.96
C THR A 134 -5.76 -1.65 11.33
N GLU A 135 -5.24 -0.48 11.70
CA GLU A 135 -5.62 0.19 12.94
C GLU A 135 -7.06 0.71 12.91
N VAL A 136 -7.54 1.22 11.77
CA VAL A 136 -8.95 1.62 11.62
C VAL A 136 -9.90 0.42 11.82
N LEU A 137 -9.55 -0.76 11.30
CA LEU A 137 -10.33 -1.98 11.53
C LEU A 137 -10.29 -2.41 13.01
N ARG A 138 -9.13 -2.33 13.66
CA ARG A 138 -8.96 -2.66 15.09
C ARG A 138 -9.75 -1.73 16.00
N GLU A 139 -9.75 -0.43 15.70
CA GLU A 139 -10.55 0.58 16.39
C GLU A 139 -12.05 0.24 16.36
N GLN A 140 -12.53 -0.32 15.24
CA GLN A 140 -13.91 -0.78 15.09
C GLN A 140 -14.16 -2.20 15.64
N GLY A 141 -13.21 -2.76 16.39
CA GLY A 141 -13.35 -4.05 17.08
C GLY A 141 -13.03 -5.28 16.22
N ALA A 142 -12.47 -5.10 15.02
CA ALA A 142 -12.10 -6.22 14.17
C ALA A 142 -10.79 -6.89 14.65
N GLN A 143 -10.79 -8.21 14.75
CA GLN A 143 -9.55 -8.97 14.88
C GLN A 143 -8.88 -9.05 13.50
N THR A 144 -7.91 -8.17 13.25
CA THR A 144 -7.19 -8.09 11.98
C THR A 144 -5.68 -8.08 12.16
N GLN A 145 -4.98 -8.61 11.17
CA GLN A 145 -3.53 -8.65 11.08
C GLN A 145 -3.09 -8.03 9.76
N TRP A 146 -2.04 -7.20 9.82
CA TRP A 146 -1.36 -6.70 8.65
C TRP A 146 -0.45 -7.80 8.07
N PHE A 147 -0.39 -7.88 6.74
CA PHE A 147 0.38 -8.87 6.01
C PHE A 147 1.06 -8.23 4.81
N ASP A 148 2.38 -8.47 4.66
CA ASP A 148 3.14 -7.98 3.52
C ASP A 148 2.98 -8.90 2.31
N VAL A 149 2.31 -8.41 1.27
CA VAL A 149 2.09 -9.19 0.04
C VAL A 149 3.40 -9.60 -0.66
N ARG A 150 4.50 -8.88 -0.41
CA ARG A 150 5.82 -9.18 -0.99
C ARG A 150 6.40 -10.51 -0.49
N GLU A 151 5.90 -11.04 0.63
CA GLU A 151 6.31 -12.35 1.16
C GLU A 151 5.76 -13.52 0.33
N VAL A 152 4.67 -13.30 -0.43
CA VAL A 152 3.97 -14.37 -1.18
C VAL A 152 3.86 -14.10 -2.67
N LEU A 153 3.73 -12.84 -3.08
CA LEU A 153 3.55 -12.47 -4.48
C LEU A 153 4.90 -12.40 -5.18
N LYS A 154 5.19 -13.40 -6.00
CA LYS A 154 6.39 -13.43 -6.83
C LYS A 154 6.09 -12.80 -8.18
N GLN A 155 6.81 -11.74 -8.54
CA GLN A 155 6.80 -11.22 -9.90
C GLN A 155 7.48 -12.23 -10.83
N ILE A 156 6.76 -12.70 -11.85
CA ILE A 156 7.36 -13.37 -12.99
C ILE A 156 7.88 -12.26 -13.90
N ARG A 157 9.18 -11.99 -13.84
CA ARG A 157 9.82 -11.15 -14.86
C ARG A 157 9.98 -12.02 -16.10
N ASP A 158 9.20 -11.73 -17.14
CA ASP A 158 9.34 -12.41 -18.44
C ASP A 158 10.70 -12.05 -19.05
N THR A 159 11.72 -12.85 -18.76
CA THR A 159 12.97 -12.90 -19.55
C THR A 159 12.79 -13.67 -20.86
N GLN A 160 11.59 -14.14 -21.20
CA GLN A 160 11.35 -15.01 -22.36
C GLN A 160 11.23 -14.27 -23.72
N TYR A 161 11.06 -12.95 -23.75
CA TYR A 161 10.98 -12.22 -25.02
C TYR A 161 12.33 -11.89 -25.67
N GLU A 162 13.46 -12.02 -24.96
CA GLU A 162 14.80 -11.86 -25.56
C GLU A 162 15.25 -13.09 -26.39
N ILE A 163 14.61 -14.25 -26.21
CA ILE A 163 14.96 -15.47 -26.95
C ILE A 163 14.16 -15.58 -28.26
N LEU A 164 12.94 -15.04 -28.31
CA LEU A 164 12.10 -15.07 -29.52
C LEU A 164 12.51 -14.05 -30.59
N SER A 165 13.34 -13.06 -30.26
CA SER A 165 13.90 -12.08 -31.23
C SER A 165 15.22 -12.53 -31.88
N ARG A 166 15.70 -13.75 -31.59
CA ARG A 166 16.95 -14.31 -32.13
C ARG A 166 16.77 -15.49 -33.10
N LEU A 167 15.53 -15.82 -33.49
CA LEU A 167 15.32 -16.82 -34.54
C LEU A 167 15.49 -16.15 -35.90
N PRO A 168 16.35 -16.67 -36.79
CA PRO A 168 16.46 -16.14 -38.15
C PRO A 168 15.13 -16.34 -38.88
N GLU A 169 14.67 -15.30 -39.58
CA GLU A 169 13.55 -15.40 -40.50
C GLU A 169 13.89 -16.43 -41.59
N ASN A 170 13.02 -17.43 -41.76
CA ASN A 170 13.07 -18.36 -42.90
C ASN A 170 12.51 -17.70 -44.16
#